data_AF-A0A3A2J2K8-F1
#
_entry.id   AF-A0A3A2J2K8-F1
#
_cell.length_a   1.000
_cell.length_b   1.000
_cell.length_c   1.000
_cell.angle_alpha   90.00
_cell.angle_beta   90.00
_cell.angle_gamma   90.00
#
_symmetry.space_group_name_H-M   'P 1'
#
loop_
_entity.id
_entity.type
_entity.pdbx_description
1 polymer ?
#
loop_
_entity_poly.entity_id
_entity_poly.type
_entity_poly.pdbx_seq_one_letter_code
_entity_poly.pdbx_strand_id
1 'polypeptide(L)'
;MNGISFKSIKLLLEVNFYISALVLIAGCLLSVSDRYSLFEFNEDLYGALDNNLRMIMIYLAMTETMILIYSYFRHNFQVMIPVGFFLVMMIASMKFYGEINAVAVDENFSPFFLYTGLSHILYGFMVRIERNKSII
;
A
#
# COMPACT_ATOMS: atom_id res chain seq x y z
N MET A 1 -8.24 18.88 -22.96
CA MET A 1 -7.33 17.72 -23.13
C MET A 1 -7.97 16.76 -24.12
N ASN A 2 -7.30 16.45 -25.23
CA ASN A 2 -7.81 15.52 -26.25
C ASN A 2 -8.24 14.20 -25.58
N GLY A 3 -9.45 13.71 -25.87
CA GLY A 3 -10.03 12.54 -25.20
C GLY A 3 -9.17 11.27 -25.24
N ILE A 4 -8.23 11.19 -26.18
CA ILE A 4 -7.23 10.11 -26.30
C ILE A 4 -6.19 10.17 -25.16
N SER A 5 -5.70 11.36 -24.79
CA SER A 5 -4.69 11.54 -23.74
C SER A 5 -5.23 11.16 -22.35
N PHE A 6 -6.49 11.49 -22.06
CA PHE A 6 -7.13 11.15 -20.78
C PHE A 6 -7.34 9.63 -20.61
N LYS A 7 -7.73 8.93 -21.69
CA LYS A 7 -7.89 7.47 -21.68
C LYS A 7 -6.56 6.74 -21.42
N SER A 8 -5.47 7.20 -22.03
CA SER A 8 -4.15 6.60 -21.81
C SER A 8 -3.67 6.79 -20.38
N ILE A 9 -3.82 8.00 -19.82
CA ILE A 9 -3.45 8.27 -18.41
C ILE A 9 -4.27 7.37 -17.46
N LYS A 10 -5.57 7.23 -17.71
CA LYS A 10 -6.44 6.35 -16.93
C LYS A 10 -5.91 4.91 -16.93
N LEU A 11 -5.61 4.36 -18.11
CA LEU A 11 -5.12 2.99 -18.24
C LEU A 11 -3.79 2.80 -17.49
N LEU A 12 -2.87 3.75 -17.61
CA LEU A 12 -1.58 3.68 -16.91
C LEU A 12 -1.76 3.71 -15.39
N LEU A 13 -2.63 4.57 -14.87
CA LEU A 13 -2.92 4.62 -13.43
C LEU A 13 -3.58 3.33 -12.93
N GLU A 14 -4.47 2.75 -13.73
CA GLU A 14 -5.14 1.48 -13.41
C GLU A 14 -4.16 0.31 -13.37
N VAL A 15 -3.32 0.16 -14.40
CA VAL A 15 -2.28 -0.89 -14.42
C VAL A 15 -1.30 -0.71 -13.27
N ASN A 16 -0.82 0.51 -13.04
CA ASN A 16 0.09 0.79 -11.93
C ASN A 16 -0.54 0.47 -10.57
N PHE A 17 -1.82 0.78 -10.38
CA PHE A 17 -2.55 0.43 -9.15
C PHE A 17 -2.59 -1.08 -8.92
N TYR A 18 -2.98 -1.89 -9.92
CA TYR A 18 -3.03 -3.34 -9.75
C TYR A 18 -1.64 -3.95 -9.50
N ILE A 19 -0.60 -3.46 -10.20
CA ILE A 19 0.79 -3.87 -9.92
C ILE A 19 1.16 -3.53 -8.48
N SER A 20 0.87 -2.30 -8.06
CA SER A 20 1.15 -1.83 -6.72
C SER A 20 0.42 -2.62 -5.64
N ALA A 21 -0.85 -2.96 -5.85
CA ALA A 21 -1.63 -3.76 -4.91
C ALA A 21 -1.09 -5.19 -4.80
N LEU A 22 -0.67 -5.80 -5.92
CA LEU A 22 0.03 -7.08 -5.92
C LEU A 22 1.36 -7.00 -5.19
N VAL A 23 2.16 -5.95 -5.41
CA VAL A 23 3.42 -5.71 -4.69
C VAL A 23 3.15 -5.55 -3.20
N LEU A 24 2.09 -4.84 -2.80
CA LEU A 24 1.72 -4.67 -1.41
C LEU A 24 1.39 -6.02 -0.75
N ILE A 25 0.49 -6.80 -1.36
CA ILE A 25 0.08 -8.11 -0.84
C ILE A 25 1.28 -9.06 -0.81
N ALA A 26 2.01 -9.20 -1.92
CA ALA A 26 3.14 -10.11 -2.01
C ALA A 26 4.26 -9.71 -1.07
N GLY A 27 4.65 -8.43 -1.04
CA GLY A 27 5.69 -7.94 -0.14
C GLY A 27 5.35 -8.17 1.34
N CYS A 28 4.08 -7.96 1.70
CA CYS A 28 3.60 -8.25 3.04
C CYS A 28 3.59 -9.75 3.38
N LEU A 29 3.10 -10.60 2.47
CA LEU A 29 3.10 -12.06 2.68
C LEU A 29 4.52 -12.65 2.69
N LEU A 30 5.44 -12.09 1.90
CA LEU A 30 6.83 -12.54 1.86
C LEU A 30 7.64 -12.03 3.05
N SER A 31 7.18 -11.00 3.77
CA SER A 31 7.87 -10.45 4.94
C SER A 31 8.03 -11.45 6.10
N VAL A 32 7.21 -12.51 6.16
CA VAL A 32 7.37 -13.59 7.14
C VAL A 32 8.39 -14.66 6.71
N SER A 33 8.90 -14.59 5.48
CA SER A 33 9.86 -15.56 4.96
C SER A 33 11.29 -15.05 5.15
N ASP A 34 12.13 -15.84 5.81
CA ASP A 34 13.53 -15.50 6.01
C ASP A 34 14.35 -15.43 4.70
N ARG A 35 13.87 -16.09 3.63
CA ARG A 35 14.58 -16.14 2.34
C ARG A 35 14.08 -15.15 1.30
N TYR A 36 12.85 -14.69 1.45
CA TYR A 36 12.14 -13.95 0.41
C TYR A 36 11.59 -12.59 0.88
N SER A 37 11.80 -12.25 2.16
CA SER A 37 11.44 -10.94 2.68
C SER A 37 12.15 -9.84 1.92
N LEU A 38 11.41 -8.77 1.60
CA LEU A 38 11.94 -7.52 1.06
C LEU A 38 12.48 -6.60 2.17
N PHE A 39 12.32 -6.99 3.42
CA PHE A 39 12.69 -6.22 4.61
C PHE A 39 13.64 -7.03 5.47
N GLU A 40 14.69 -6.38 5.96
CA GLU A 40 15.62 -6.88 6.95
C GLU A 40 15.06 -6.58 8.34
N PHE A 41 14.67 -7.64 9.03
CA PHE A 41 14.25 -7.53 10.41
C PHE A 41 15.44 -7.86 11.31
N ASN A 42 15.84 -6.90 12.16
CA ASN A 42 16.96 -7.09 13.08
C ASN A 42 16.55 -7.97 14.27
N GLU A 43 17.09 -9.17 14.36
CA GLU A 43 16.82 -10.12 15.46
C GLU A 43 17.48 -9.70 16.80
N ASP A 44 18.54 -8.89 16.74
CA ASP A 44 19.44 -8.61 17.87
C ASP A 44 18.90 -7.56 18.87
N LEU A 45 17.83 -6.83 18.52
CA LEU A 45 17.14 -5.92 19.46
C LEU A 45 15.63 -6.16 19.43
N TYR A 46 15.15 -6.88 20.45
CA TYR A 46 13.72 -7.14 20.70
C TYR A 46 12.99 -7.96 19.62
N GLY A 47 13.24 -9.28 19.56
CA GLY A 47 12.51 -10.22 18.70
C GLY A 47 10.97 -10.24 18.88
N ALA A 48 10.44 -9.67 19.95
CA ALA A 48 8.99 -9.47 20.11
C ALA A 48 8.42 -8.38 19.18
N LEU A 49 9.20 -7.34 18.89
CA LEU A 49 8.81 -6.29 17.95
C LEU A 49 8.82 -6.79 16.51
N ASP A 50 9.84 -7.56 16.15
CA ASP A 50 9.95 -8.15 14.81
C ASP A 50 8.69 -8.98 14.48
N ASN A 51 8.33 -9.89 15.38
CA ASN A 51 7.12 -10.68 15.24
C ASN A 51 5.85 -9.82 15.13
N ASN A 52 5.74 -8.73 15.91
CA ASN A 52 4.61 -7.83 15.80
C ASN A 52 4.55 -7.13 14.44
N LEU A 53 5.69 -6.67 13.92
CA LEU A 53 5.75 -5.99 12.64
C LEU A 53 5.42 -6.94 11.50
N ARG A 54 5.96 -8.16 11.51
CA ARG A 54 5.60 -9.24 10.58
C ARG A 54 4.10 -9.56 10.61
N MET A 55 3.51 -9.65 11.80
CA MET A 55 2.07 -9.85 11.94
C MET A 55 1.25 -8.68 11.39
N ILE A 56 1.69 -7.44 11.61
CA ILE A 56 1.07 -6.25 11.01
C ILE A 56 1.12 -6.32 9.48
N MET A 57 2.24 -6.75 8.90
CA MET A 57 2.35 -6.92 7.45
C MET A 57 1.35 -7.97 6.94
N ILE A 58 1.22 -9.13 7.60
CA ILE A 58 0.21 -10.14 7.25
C ILE A 58 -1.21 -9.58 7.33
N TYR A 59 -1.54 -8.86 8.40
CA TYR A 59 -2.85 -8.21 8.52
C TYR A 59 -3.09 -7.17 7.43
N LEU A 60 -2.04 -6.46 7.01
CA LEU A 60 -2.12 -5.52 5.90
C LEU A 60 -2.42 -6.24 4.57
N ALA A 61 -1.74 -7.36 4.28
CA ALA A 61 -2.01 -8.18 3.09
C ALA A 61 -3.46 -8.70 3.05
N MET A 62 -3.93 -9.23 4.19
CA MET A 62 -5.31 -9.73 4.31
C MET A 62 -6.33 -8.60 4.13
N THR A 63 -6.08 -7.46 4.78
CA THR A 63 -6.96 -6.28 4.71
C THR A 63 -7.04 -5.75 3.28
N GLU A 64 -5.89 -5.58 2.62
CA GLU A 64 -5.83 -5.13 1.24
C GLU A 64 -6.58 -6.08 0.32
N THR A 65 -6.36 -7.39 0.46
CA THR A 65 -7.09 -8.41 -0.32
C THR A 65 -8.61 -8.28 -0.16
N MET A 66 -9.09 -8.12 1.08
CA MET A 66 -10.53 -7.97 1.35
C MET A 66 -11.09 -6.66 0.79
N ILE A 67 -10.33 -5.56 0.90
CA ILE A 67 -10.70 -4.27 0.35
C ILE A 67 -10.78 -4.32 -1.18
N LEU A 68 -9.82 -4.95 -1.86
CA LEU A 68 -9.85 -5.14 -3.32
C LEU A 68 -11.06 -5.96 -3.75
N ILE A 69 -11.33 -7.07 -3.07
CA ILE A 69 -12.51 -7.91 -3.32
C ILE A 69 -13.79 -7.07 -3.17
N TYR A 70 -13.93 -6.34 -2.06
CA TYR A 70 -15.07 -5.46 -1.81
C TYR A 70 -15.22 -4.39 -2.89
N SER A 71 -14.13 -3.68 -3.22
CA SER A 71 -14.13 -2.61 -4.21
C SER A 71 -14.45 -3.11 -5.61
N TYR A 72 -14.00 -4.32 -5.96
CA TYR A 72 -14.34 -4.97 -7.23
C TYR A 72 -15.84 -5.27 -7.33
N PHE A 73 -16.43 -5.95 -6.32
CA PHE A 73 -17.85 -6.31 -6.34
C PHE A 73 -18.79 -5.11 -6.20
N ARG A 74 -18.38 -4.03 -5.54
CA ARG A 74 -19.19 -2.84 -5.31
C ARG A 74 -18.87 -1.70 -6.28
N HIS A 75 -17.94 -1.91 -7.22
CA HIS A 75 -17.40 -0.88 -8.11
C HIS A 75 -17.01 0.41 -7.37
N ASN A 76 -16.47 0.27 -6.15
CA ASN A 76 -16.16 1.40 -5.26
C ASN A 76 -14.68 1.47 -4.93
N PHE A 77 -13.88 1.84 -5.93
CA PHE A 77 -12.43 2.05 -5.77
C PHE A 77 -12.08 3.43 -5.20
N GLN A 78 -13.05 4.28 -4.88
CA GLN A 78 -12.77 5.54 -4.17
C GLN A 78 -12.22 5.31 -2.76
N VAL A 79 -12.51 4.14 -2.18
CA VAL A 79 -11.95 3.69 -0.89
C VAL A 79 -10.43 3.57 -0.92
N MET A 80 -9.80 3.50 -2.10
CA MET A 80 -8.34 3.49 -2.22
C MET A 80 -7.68 4.80 -1.77
N ILE A 81 -8.41 5.91 -1.75
CA ILE A 81 -7.87 7.19 -1.24
C ILE A 81 -7.48 7.08 0.24
N PRO A 82 -8.39 6.76 1.18
CA PRO A 82 -8.02 6.60 2.58
C PRO A 82 -7.05 5.43 2.81
N VAL A 83 -7.13 4.33 2.06
CA VAL A 83 -6.17 3.23 2.15
C VAL A 83 -4.76 3.70 1.81
N GLY A 84 -4.59 4.37 0.68
CA GLY A 84 -3.28 4.87 0.27
C GLY A 84 -2.73 5.93 1.22
N PHE A 85 -3.60 6.78 1.79
CA PHE A 85 -3.21 7.71 2.85
C PHE A 85 -2.69 6.98 4.09
N PHE A 86 -3.39 5.94 4.54
CA PHE A 86 -2.94 5.10 5.66
C PHE A 86 -1.58 4.46 5.38
N LEU A 87 -1.37 3.92 4.17
CA LEU A 87 -0.08 3.35 3.77
C LEU A 87 1.04 4.39 3.84
N VAL A 88 0.85 5.62 3.35
CA VAL A 88 1.86 6.68 3.47
C VAL A 88 2.12 7.03 4.95
N MET A 89 1.08 7.06 5.79
CA MET A 89 1.25 7.32 7.23
C MET A 89 2.02 6.20 7.96
N MET A 90 2.07 4.98 7.44
CA MET A 90 2.90 3.91 8.03
C MET A 90 4.36 4.32 8.09
N ILE A 91 4.87 5.08 7.12
CA ILE A 91 6.25 5.57 7.09
C ILE A 91 6.57 6.38 8.35
N ALA A 92 5.74 7.37 8.66
CA ALA A 92 5.92 8.21 9.83
C ALA A 92 5.74 7.40 11.12
N SER A 93 4.75 6.50 11.14
CA SER A 93 4.44 5.66 12.30
C SER A 93 5.61 4.74 12.66
N MET A 94 6.23 4.09 11.68
CA MET A 94 7.38 3.21 11.93
C MET A 94 8.61 4.00 12.35
N LYS A 95 8.91 5.14 11.71
CA LYS A 95 10.04 5.99 12.12
C LYS A 95 9.91 6.46 13.56
N PHE A 96 8.73 6.97 13.92
CA PHE A 96 8.44 7.40 15.30
C PHE A 96 8.55 6.24 16.29
N TYR A 97 8.03 5.06 15.94
CA TYR A 97 8.15 3.87 16.76
C TYR A 97 9.61 3.43 16.94
N GLY A 98 10.40 3.42 15.85
CA GLY A 98 11.82 3.09 15.86
C GLY A 98 12.63 4.05 16.72
N GLU A 99 12.37 5.36 16.61
CA GLU A 99 13.03 6.40 17.41
C GLU A 99 12.74 6.22 18.92
N ILE A 100 11.47 6.00 19.30
CA ILE A 100 11.10 5.81 20.72
C ILE A 100 11.75 4.56 21.31
N ASN A 101 11.81 3.48 20.55
CA ASN A 101 12.28 2.19 21.04
C ASN A 101 13.77 1.94 20.74
N ALA A 102 14.47 2.93 20.17
CA ALA A 102 15.85 2.83 19.69
C ALA A 102 16.08 1.60 18.78
N VAL A 103 15.12 1.30 17.91
CA VAL A 103 15.18 0.21 16.94
C VAL A 103 15.40 0.77 15.54
N ALA A 104 16.36 0.19 14.83
CA ALA A 104 16.58 0.50 13.43
C ALA A 104 15.41 -0.04 12.59
N VAL A 105 14.74 0.85 11.87
CA VAL A 105 13.71 0.51 10.89
C VAL A 105 14.39 0.32 9.54
N ASP A 106 14.10 -0.79 8.87
CA ASP A 106 14.62 -1.08 7.54
C ASP A 106 14.27 0.05 6.53
N GLU A 107 15.25 0.43 5.72
CA GLU A 107 15.12 1.56 4.79
C GLU A 107 14.13 1.29 3.65
N ASN A 108 13.90 0.03 3.27
CA ASN A 108 12.99 -0.43 2.22
C ASN A 108 11.52 -0.24 2.60
N PHE A 109 11.19 -0.14 3.88
CA PHE A 109 9.82 0.16 4.31
C PHE A 109 9.32 1.49 3.73
N SER A 110 10.14 2.54 3.76
CA SER A 110 9.75 3.87 3.28
C SER A 110 9.36 3.89 1.80
N PRO A 111 10.22 3.45 0.84
CA PRO A 111 9.86 3.41 -0.57
C PRO A 111 8.73 2.43 -0.86
N PHE A 112 8.64 1.30 -0.15
CA PHE A 112 7.55 0.34 -0.30
C PHE A 112 6.18 0.96 0.01
N PHE A 113 6.02 1.58 1.18
CA PHE A 113 4.77 2.22 1.58
C PHE A 113 4.47 3.50 0.79
N LEU A 114 5.50 4.23 0.36
CA LEU A 114 5.32 5.43 -0.46
C LEU A 114 4.80 5.06 -1.85
N TYR A 115 5.46 4.12 -2.53
CA TYR A 115 5.03 3.66 -3.85
C TYR A 115 3.62 3.08 -3.80
N THR A 116 3.36 2.21 -2.82
CA THR A 116 2.04 1.58 -2.69
C THR A 116 0.98 2.61 -2.34
N GLY A 117 1.21 3.44 -1.33
CA GLY A 117 0.27 4.47 -0.90
C GLY A 117 -0.08 5.49 -1.98
N LEU A 118 0.91 6.02 -2.71
CA LEU A 118 0.65 6.98 -3.80
C LEU A 118 -0.13 6.34 -4.95
N SER A 119 0.18 5.10 -5.31
CA SER A 119 -0.53 4.38 -6.37
C SER A 119 -2.03 4.21 -6.04
N HIS A 120 -2.36 3.90 -4.77
CA HIS A 120 -3.74 3.80 -4.29
C HIS A 120 -4.46 5.15 -4.31
N ILE A 121 -3.80 6.20 -3.81
CA ILE A 121 -4.35 7.56 -3.80
C ILE A 121 -4.67 8.03 -5.23
N LEU A 122 -3.72 7.91 -6.14
CA LEU A 122 -3.86 8.38 -7.52
C LEU A 122 -5.00 7.65 -8.26
N TYR A 123 -5.09 6.33 -8.11
CA TYR A 123 -6.16 5.55 -8.73
C TYR A 123 -7.54 5.87 -8.12
N GLY A 124 -7.62 5.98 -6.78
CA GLY A 124 -8.86 6.36 -6.10
C GLY A 124 -9.37 7.75 -6.52
N PHE A 125 -8.47 8.73 -6.68
CA PHE A 125 -8.83 10.05 -7.21
C PHE A 125 -9.28 9.99 -8.67
N MET A 126 -8.61 9.20 -9.51
CA MET A 126 -8.98 9.02 -10.90
C MET A 126 -10.41 8.47 -11.03
N VAL A 127 -10.74 7.42 -10.27
CA VAL A 127 -12.10 6.84 -10.23
C VAL A 127 -13.12 7.83 -9.70
N ARG A 128 -12.75 8.67 -8.73
CA ARG A 128 -13.63 9.74 -8.22
C ARG A 128 -13.95 10.79 -9.27
N ILE A 129 -12.94 11.23 -10.02
CA ILE A 129 -13.11 12.19 -11.11
C ILE A 129 -14.01 11.61 -12.20
N GLU A 130 -13.82 10.33 -12.55
CA GLU A 130 -14.64 9.66 -13.56
C GLU A 130 -16.12 9.56 -13.15
N ARG A 131 -16.40 9.13 -11.91
CA ARG A 131 -17.78 9.02 -11.41
C ARG A 131 -18.50 10.36 -11.40
N ASN A 132 -17.79 11.46 -11.11
CA ASN A 132 -18.40 12.79 -11.13
C ASN A 132 -18.71 13.27 -12.55
N LYS A 133 -17.93 12.86 -13.56
CA LYS A 133 -18.20 13.18 -14.97
C LYS A 133 -19.38 12.41 -15.57
N SER A 134 -19.76 11.26 -15.00
CA SER A 134 -20.91 10.48 -15.48
C SER A 134 -22.25 10.96 -14.90
N ILE A 135 -22.24 11.89 -13.94
CA ILE A 135 -23.44 12.43 -13.27
C ILE A 135 -23.82 13.82 -13.82
N ILE A 136 -22.91 14.47 -14.56
CA ILE A 136 -23.08 15.77 -15.22
C ILE A 136 -23.26 15.53 -16.72
#